data_AF-A0A418W9P5-F1
#
_entry.id   AF-A0A418W9P5-F1
#
_cell.length_a   1.000
_cell.length_b   1.000
_cell.length_c   1.000
_cell.angle_alpha   90.00
_cell.angle_beta   90.00
_cell.angle_gamma   90.00
#
_symmetry.space_group_name_H-M   'P 1'
#
loop_
_entity.id
_entity.type
_entity.pdbx_description
1 polymer ?
#
loop_
_entity_poly.entity_id
_entity_poly.type
_entity_poly.pdbx_seq_one_letter_code
_entity_poly.pdbx_strand_id
1 'polypeptide(L)'
;MLVGAVASGCSTAGKNRFNRLIGRYKPAQSILPPPGSPDAGKIQSGVPVLVTPAAGLSAQADGRASQLSNAIAARLVTADILATTRNAASQSYVLGSRIDGDALAVLLSRPDGLTVGTWRVPLGGPAANLDSAGIEALASRVAAAVLGRAEAETAGPAPAPAAAAVAAAPPAPSVVVAEVKGAPGDGNSALRSALGRALAVGGLAVLGKPLANSLTVHGKVTIKPLTPQVDHVTLAWEVRSPAGD
;
A
#
# COMPACT_ATOMS: atom_id res chain seq x y z
N MET A 1 -41.90 -18.50 60.86
CA MET A 1 -42.22 -19.40 59.72
C MET A 1 -43.24 -18.67 58.84
N LEU A 2 -43.19 -18.89 57.51
CA LEU A 2 -43.75 -18.09 56.38
C LEU A 2 -42.91 -16.83 56.05
N VAL A 3 -41.89 -16.87 55.20
CA VAL A 3 -41.81 -17.18 53.74
C VAL A 3 -42.61 -16.19 52.90
N GLY A 4 -41.95 -15.13 52.45
CA GLY A 4 -42.39 -14.26 51.37
C GLY A 4 -41.74 -14.67 50.04
N ALA A 5 -42.55 -14.84 49.00
CA ALA A 5 -42.10 -15.02 47.63
C ALA A 5 -42.76 -13.94 46.77
N VAL A 6 -41.95 -13.07 46.18
CA VAL A 6 -42.37 -12.11 45.14
C VAL A 6 -41.74 -12.56 43.83
N ALA A 7 -42.58 -13.06 42.92
CA ALA A 7 -42.19 -13.33 41.55
C ALA A 7 -42.31 -12.04 40.74
N SER A 8 -41.23 -11.62 40.09
CA SER A 8 -41.26 -10.60 39.03
C SER A 8 -40.75 -11.24 37.75
N GLY A 9 -41.69 -11.55 36.86
CA GLY A 9 -41.43 -11.97 35.48
C GLY A 9 -42.03 -10.95 34.52
N CYS A 10 -41.20 -10.07 33.98
CA CYS A 10 -41.50 -9.29 32.78
C CYS A 10 -40.48 -9.67 31.71
N SER A 11 -40.86 -10.58 30.81
CA SER A 11 -40.09 -10.92 29.61
C SER A 11 -40.79 -10.33 28.39
N THR A 12 -40.43 -9.10 28.03
CA THR A 12 -40.90 -8.45 26.81
C THR A 12 -40.08 -8.93 25.61
N ALA A 13 -40.66 -9.82 24.81
CA ALA A 13 -40.11 -10.30 23.56
C ALA A 13 -40.20 -9.22 22.46
N GLY A 14 -39.15 -8.40 22.32
CA GLY A 14 -38.96 -7.47 21.22
C GLY A 14 -38.18 -8.09 20.06
N LYS A 15 -38.86 -8.38 18.94
CA LYS A 15 -38.29 -8.92 17.70
C LYS A 15 -37.42 -7.87 17.00
N ASN A 16 -36.09 -8.05 16.97
CA ASN A 16 -35.20 -7.35 16.04
C ASN A 16 -34.75 -8.29 14.90
N ARG A 17 -35.51 -8.29 13.79
CA ARG A 17 -35.21 -9.04 12.54
C ARG A 17 -34.82 -8.11 11.38
N PHE A 18 -33.93 -7.14 11.58
CA PHE A 18 -33.53 -6.22 10.49
C PHE A 18 -32.03 -6.12 10.20
N ASN A 19 -31.20 -7.02 10.72
CA ASN A 19 -29.75 -6.92 10.52
C ASN A 19 -29.11 -8.25 10.12
N ARG A 20 -29.29 -8.67 8.85
CA ARG A 20 -28.52 -9.79 8.28
C ARG A 20 -28.60 -9.88 6.73
N LEU A 21 -28.40 -8.79 6.01
CA LEU A 21 -28.41 -8.83 4.53
C LEU A 21 -27.47 -7.82 3.85
N ILE A 22 -26.31 -7.56 4.45
CA ILE A 22 -25.21 -6.87 3.76
C ILE A 22 -24.03 -7.84 3.70
N GLY A 23 -23.94 -8.53 2.56
CA GLY A 23 -22.82 -9.40 2.23
C GLY A 23 -21.51 -8.62 2.26
N ARG A 24 -20.48 -9.20 2.86
CA ARG A 24 -19.13 -8.67 2.89
C ARG A 24 -18.60 -8.59 1.45
N TYR A 25 -18.68 -7.42 0.83
CA TYR A 25 -18.00 -7.12 -0.43
C TYR A 25 -16.49 -7.30 -0.20
N LYS A 26 -15.85 -8.25 -0.89
CA LYS A 26 -14.39 -8.36 -0.94
C LYS A 26 -13.92 -7.35 -2.00
N PRO A 27 -13.16 -6.32 -1.65
CA PRO A 27 -12.78 -5.28 -2.60
C PRO A 27 -11.96 -5.86 -3.76
N ALA A 28 -12.14 -5.29 -4.94
CA ALA A 28 -11.40 -5.61 -6.15
C ALA A 28 -9.88 -5.55 -5.88
N GLN A 29 -9.16 -6.62 -6.25
CA GLN A 29 -7.70 -6.63 -6.19
C GLN A 29 -7.17 -5.60 -7.21
N SER A 30 -6.55 -4.55 -6.69
CA SER A 30 -5.86 -3.51 -7.44
C SER A 30 -4.75 -4.13 -8.28
N ILE A 31 -4.74 -3.82 -9.58
CA ILE A 31 -3.65 -4.15 -10.51
C ILE A 31 -2.44 -3.30 -10.10
N LEU A 32 -1.43 -3.94 -9.51
CA LEU A 32 -0.21 -3.29 -9.02
C LEU A 32 0.66 -2.72 -10.16
N PRO A 33 1.04 -1.43 -10.12
CA PRO A 33 2.25 -0.96 -10.78
C PRO A 33 3.50 -1.44 -10.02
N PRO A 34 4.70 -1.32 -10.59
CA PRO A 34 5.88 -1.94 -10.04
C PRO A 34 6.69 -1.04 -9.12
N PRO A 35 7.49 -1.64 -8.22
CA PRO A 35 8.57 -0.93 -7.56
C PRO A 35 9.64 -0.57 -8.60
N GLY A 36 9.92 0.72 -8.77
CA GLY A 36 10.99 1.21 -9.66
C GLY A 36 10.53 1.96 -10.92
N SER A 37 9.23 2.10 -11.18
CA SER A 37 8.77 3.09 -12.17
C SER A 37 9.24 4.49 -11.74
N PRO A 38 9.63 5.40 -12.66
CA PRO A 38 9.92 6.80 -12.32
C PRO A 38 8.68 7.52 -11.72
N ASP A 39 7.49 6.93 -11.86
CA ASP A 39 6.25 7.36 -11.21
C ASP A 39 5.90 6.57 -9.94
N ALA A 40 6.75 5.64 -9.47
CA ALA A 40 6.50 4.80 -8.29
C ALA A 40 6.45 5.59 -6.97
N GLY A 41 6.72 6.90 -7.00
CA GLY A 41 6.52 7.82 -5.89
C GLY A 41 5.34 8.79 -6.08
N LYS A 42 4.70 8.82 -7.25
CA LYS A 42 3.64 9.77 -7.54
C LYS A 42 2.29 9.19 -7.13
N ILE A 43 1.56 9.94 -6.32
CA ILE A 43 0.15 9.67 -6.06
C ILE A 43 -0.56 9.75 -7.41
N GLN A 44 -1.16 8.65 -7.84
CA GLN A 44 -1.95 8.64 -9.07
C GLN A 44 -3.10 9.65 -8.93
N SER A 45 -3.17 10.61 -9.85
CA SER A 45 -4.24 11.61 -9.88
C SER A 45 -5.60 10.90 -9.86
N GLY A 46 -6.50 11.37 -8.99
CA GLY A 46 -7.85 10.81 -8.82
C GLY A 46 -7.98 9.69 -7.79
N VAL A 47 -6.87 9.17 -7.22
CA VAL A 47 -6.94 8.18 -6.14
C VAL A 47 -6.88 8.87 -4.77
N PRO A 48 -7.87 8.68 -3.88
CA PRO A 48 -7.90 9.36 -2.59
C PRO A 48 -6.80 8.86 -1.63
N VAL A 49 -6.25 9.75 -0.83
CA VAL A 49 -5.27 9.47 0.22
C VAL A 49 -5.95 9.49 1.60
N LEU A 50 -5.89 8.39 2.33
CA LEU A 50 -6.24 8.34 3.74
C LEU A 50 -5.05 8.80 4.58
N VAL A 51 -5.21 9.86 5.35
CA VAL A 51 -4.21 10.33 6.31
C VAL A 51 -4.56 9.79 7.69
N THR A 52 -3.67 8.99 8.27
CA THR A 52 -3.86 8.44 9.62
C THR A 52 -3.30 9.37 10.70
N PRO A 53 -3.88 9.39 11.91
CA PRO A 53 -3.32 10.14 13.04
C PRO A 53 -1.87 9.74 13.33
N ALA A 54 -1.03 10.72 13.64
CA ALA A 54 0.39 10.49 13.91
C ALA A 54 0.60 9.64 15.17
N ALA A 55 1.21 8.46 15.00
CA ALA A 55 1.56 7.59 16.12
C ALA A 55 2.68 8.22 16.97
N GLY A 56 2.55 8.15 18.30
CA GLY A 56 3.55 8.71 19.23
C GLY A 56 3.42 10.21 19.49
N LEU A 57 2.58 10.95 18.75
CA LEU A 57 2.03 12.21 19.23
C LEU A 57 0.97 11.86 20.28
N SER A 58 1.11 12.33 21.53
CA SER A 58 0.33 11.85 22.67
C SER A 58 -1.17 11.68 22.33
N ALA A 59 -1.60 10.42 22.26
CA ALA A 59 -2.95 10.07 21.83
C ALA A 59 -4.04 10.38 22.88
N GLN A 60 -3.66 10.95 24.03
CA GLN A 60 -4.39 10.73 25.29
C GLN A 60 -4.94 11.98 25.99
N ALA A 61 -4.87 13.19 25.42
CA ALA A 61 -5.65 14.31 25.94
C ALA A 61 -5.93 15.43 24.92
N ASP A 62 -4.96 15.78 24.09
CA ASP A 62 -4.98 17.11 23.43
C ASP A 62 -5.49 17.10 21.98
N GLY A 63 -5.81 15.93 21.41
CA GLY A 63 -6.31 15.82 20.03
C GLY A 63 -5.29 16.22 18.94
N ARG A 64 -4.03 16.51 19.31
CA ARG A 64 -2.98 17.00 18.38
C ARG A 64 -2.70 16.05 17.22
N ALA A 65 -2.73 14.73 17.46
CA ALA A 65 -2.54 13.74 16.39
C ALA A 65 -3.63 13.87 15.31
N SER A 66 -4.88 14.07 15.73
CA SER A 66 -6.02 14.30 14.84
C SER A 66 -5.92 15.66 14.15
N GLN A 67 -5.54 16.71 14.87
CA GLN A 67 -5.30 18.05 14.30
C GLN A 67 -4.24 18.00 13.19
N LEU A 68 -3.11 17.34 13.44
CA LEU A 68 -2.05 17.16 12.44
C LEU A 68 -2.54 16.39 11.21
N SER A 69 -3.26 15.27 11.38
CA SER A 69 -3.80 14.53 10.25
C SER A 69 -4.81 15.35 9.42
N ASN A 70 -5.66 16.14 10.08
CA ASN A 70 -6.62 17.01 9.42
C ASN A 70 -5.93 18.15 8.67
N ALA A 71 -4.90 18.76 9.27
CA ALA A 71 -4.09 19.80 8.63
C ALA A 71 -3.35 19.25 7.40
N ILE A 72 -2.75 18.05 7.48
CA ILE A 72 -2.10 17.40 6.34
C ILE A 72 -3.11 17.13 5.22
N ALA A 73 -4.28 16.56 5.56
CA ALA A 73 -5.33 16.30 4.57
C ALA A 73 -5.79 17.60 3.87
N ALA A 74 -6.00 18.68 4.63
CA ALA A 74 -6.38 19.98 4.07
C ALA A 74 -5.33 20.55 3.11
N ARG A 75 -4.03 20.39 3.42
CA ARG A 75 -2.92 20.82 2.55
C ARG A 75 -2.85 20.00 1.26
N LEU A 76 -3.06 18.68 1.35
CA LEU A 76 -3.12 17.81 0.17
C LEU A 76 -4.31 18.17 -0.73
N VAL A 77 -5.49 18.43 -0.16
CA VAL A 77 -6.66 18.90 -0.92
C VAL A 77 -6.40 20.25 -1.59
N THR A 78 -5.71 21.17 -0.93
CA THR A 78 -5.30 22.46 -1.52
C THR A 78 -4.37 22.28 -2.72
N ALA A 79 -3.62 21.18 -2.76
CA ALA A 79 -2.73 20.81 -3.87
C ALA A 79 -3.37 19.88 -4.90
N ASP A 80 -4.71 19.86 -4.96
CA ASP A 80 -5.51 19.04 -5.88
C ASP A 80 -5.33 17.52 -5.70
N ILE A 81 -4.98 17.10 -4.47
CA ILE A 81 -4.95 15.69 -4.07
C ILE A 81 -6.13 15.40 -3.14
N LEU A 82 -7.03 14.52 -3.56
CA LEU A 82 -8.13 14.07 -2.73
C LEU A 82 -7.58 13.40 -1.46
N ALA A 83 -7.79 14.00 -0.30
CA ALA A 83 -7.32 13.45 0.99
C ALA A 83 -8.42 13.50 2.06
N THR A 84 -8.42 12.50 2.95
CA THR A 84 -9.42 12.36 4.02
C THR A 84 -8.79 11.70 5.24
N THR A 85 -9.33 11.97 6.44
CA THR A 85 -8.89 11.37 7.70
C THR A 85 -9.84 10.31 8.26
N ARG A 86 -11.04 10.16 7.67
CA ARG A 86 -12.13 9.35 8.28
C ARG A 86 -12.47 8.08 7.52
N ASN A 87 -12.35 8.07 6.19
CA ASN A 87 -12.81 6.96 5.38
C ASN A 87 -11.86 6.70 4.21
N ALA A 88 -11.22 5.53 4.19
CA ALA A 88 -10.50 5.05 3.02
C ALA A 88 -11.47 4.36 2.08
N ALA A 89 -11.44 4.75 0.81
CA ALA A 89 -11.92 3.85 -0.23
C ALA A 89 -10.99 2.62 -0.26
N SER A 90 -11.49 1.48 -0.71
CA SER A 90 -10.69 0.23 -0.79
C SER A 90 -9.48 0.32 -1.73
N GLN A 91 -9.33 1.43 -2.45
CA GLN A 91 -8.22 1.74 -3.35
C GLN A 91 -7.46 2.99 -2.90
N SER A 92 -7.66 3.47 -1.66
CA SER A 92 -6.97 4.64 -1.15
C SER A 92 -5.51 4.37 -0.81
N TYR A 93 -4.64 5.30 -1.13
CA TYR A 93 -3.30 5.34 -0.53
C TYR A 93 -3.44 5.62 0.97
N VAL A 94 -2.52 5.11 1.78
CA VAL A 94 -2.49 5.35 3.22
C VAL A 94 -1.22 6.10 3.57
N LEU A 95 -1.38 7.32 4.10
CA LEU A 95 -0.32 8.15 4.62
C LEU A 95 -0.24 7.97 6.15
N GLY A 96 0.70 7.12 6.56
CA GLY A 96 1.09 6.91 7.94
C GLY A 96 2.07 7.97 8.42
N SER A 97 1.96 8.38 9.68
CA SER A 97 3.00 9.19 10.30
C SER A 97 3.29 8.71 11.72
N ARG A 98 4.55 8.77 12.14
CA ARG A 98 5.02 8.34 13.45
C ARG A 98 6.14 9.25 13.93
N ILE A 99 6.13 9.59 15.22
CA ILE A 99 7.26 10.29 15.84
C ILE A 99 8.44 9.32 15.99
N ASP A 100 9.59 9.74 15.48
CA ASP A 100 10.85 9.04 15.56
C ASP A 100 11.95 10.03 15.97
N GLY A 101 12.19 10.09 17.29
CA GLY A 101 13.12 11.05 17.89
C GLY A 101 12.65 12.49 17.73
N ASP A 102 13.44 13.30 17.03
CA ASP A 102 13.23 14.71 16.71
C ASP A 102 12.54 14.94 15.35
N ALA A 103 12.15 13.85 14.68
CA ALA A 103 11.52 13.88 13.36
C ALA A 103 10.17 13.16 13.36
N LEU A 104 9.32 13.55 12.41
CA LEU A 104 8.14 12.80 12.00
C LEU A 104 8.54 11.90 10.83
N ALA A 105 8.55 10.59 11.05
CA ALA A 105 8.65 9.60 9.99
C ALA A 105 7.28 9.50 9.30
N VAL A 106 7.25 9.75 8.00
CA VAL A 106 6.05 9.71 7.16
C VAL A 106 6.20 8.57 6.18
N LEU A 107 5.17 7.73 6.08
CA LEU A 107 5.13 6.55 5.21
C LEU A 107 3.91 6.66 4.30
N LEU A 108 4.12 6.68 2.99
CA LEU A 108 3.02 6.54 2.04
C LEU A 108 3.00 5.08 1.57
N SER A 109 1.85 4.45 1.68
CA SER A 109 1.63 3.08 1.25
C SER A 109 0.45 3.00 0.30
N ARG A 110 0.52 2.04 -0.62
CA ARG A 110 -0.56 1.72 -1.56
C ARG A 110 -1.65 0.90 -0.88
N PRO A 111 -2.83 0.75 -1.52
CA PRO A 111 -3.91 -0.12 -1.04
C PRO A 111 -3.49 -1.59 -0.87
N ASP A 112 -2.45 -2.01 -1.60
CA ASP A 112 -1.85 -3.35 -1.52
C ASP A 112 -0.92 -3.53 -0.30
N GLY A 113 -0.69 -2.48 0.49
CA GLY A 113 0.20 -2.47 1.64
C GLY A 113 1.68 -2.20 1.30
N LEU A 114 2.03 -2.04 0.03
CA LEU A 114 3.41 -1.74 -0.37
C LEU A 114 3.74 -0.27 -0.16
N THR A 115 4.92 -0.03 0.40
CA THR A 115 5.44 1.31 0.63
C THR A 115 5.83 1.96 -0.68
N VAL A 116 5.26 3.14 -0.93
CA VAL A 116 5.51 4.02 -2.07
C VAL A 116 6.70 4.93 -1.77
N GLY A 117 6.75 5.46 -0.53
CA GLY A 117 7.79 6.38 -0.11
C GLY A 117 7.85 6.52 1.41
N THR A 118 9.03 6.86 1.90
CA THR A 118 9.27 7.20 3.30
C THR A 118 10.01 8.53 3.36
N TRP A 119 9.57 9.43 4.22
CA TRP A 119 10.19 10.74 4.45
C TRP A 119 10.42 10.95 5.93
N ARG A 120 11.46 11.72 6.27
CA ARG A 120 11.67 12.24 7.62
C ARG A 120 11.47 13.75 7.58
N VAL A 121 10.53 14.26 8.37
CA VAL A 121 10.27 15.69 8.46
C VAL A 121 10.69 16.17 9.85
N PRO A 122 11.67 17.09 9.97
CA PRO A 122 12.16 17.55 11.26
C PRO A 122 11.06 18.30 12.01
N LEU A 123 10.87 18.00 13.31
CA LEU A 123 9.82 18.64 14.10
C LEU A 123 10.16 20.10 14.41
N GLY A 124 11.45 20.42 14.56
CA GLY A 124 11.93 21.74 14.99
C GLY A 124 11.93 21.93 16.51
N GLY A 125 11.72 20.85 17.27
CA GLY A 125 11.72 20.84 18.73
C GLY A 125 11.10 19.56 19.29
N PRO A 126 11.01 19.43 20.63
CA PRO A 126 10.34 18.29 21.27
C PRO A 126 8.88 18.20 20.84
N ALA A 127 8.40 17.01 20.50
CA ALA A 127 7.01 16.79 20.08
C ALA A 127 5.98 17.28 21.12
N ALA A 128 6.35 17.28 22.40
CA ALA A 128 5.53 17.79 23.50
C ALA A 128 5.21 19.29 23.38
N ASN A 129 6.08 20.06 22.71
CA ASN A 129 5.98 21.52 22.58
C ASN A 129 5.33 21.96 21.26
N LEU A 130 4.82 21.03 20.44
CA LEU A 130 4.08 21.38 19.24
C LEU A 130 2.75 22.04 19.62
N ASP A 131 2.65 23.33 19.33
CA ASP A 131 1.42 24.12 19.36
C ASP A 131 0.71 24.08 17.99
N SER A 132 -0.43 24.78 17.88
CA SER A 132 -1.21 24.81 16.64
C SER A 132 -0.43 25.38 15.45
N ALA A 133 0.43 26.38 15.68
CA ALA A 133 1.25 26.97 14.63
C ALA A 133 2.32 25.98 14.14
N GLY A 134 2.98 25.28 15.07
CA GLY A 134 3.92 24.21 14.78
C GLY A 134 3.28 23.04 14.02
N ILE A 135 2.04 22.67 14.37
CA ILE A 135 1.27 21.64 13.66
C ILE A 135 1.00 22.07 12.21
N GLU A 136 0.56 23.29 11.97
CA GLU A 136 0.32 23.81 10.61
C GLU A 136 1.60 23.86 9.76
N ALA A 137 2.70 24.31 10.36
CA ALA A 137 4.01 24.34 9.71
C ALA A 137 4.52 22.93 9.40
N LEU A 138 4.32 21.97 10.31
CA LEU A 138 4.66 20.57 10.09
C LEU A 138 3.79 19.94 9.00
N ALA A 139 2.48 20.15 9.03
CA ALA A 139 1.55 19.66 8.01
C ALA A 139 1.91 20.17 6.61
N SER A 140 2.29 21.45 6.49
CA SER A 140 2.73 22.05 5.23
C SER A 140 4.01 21.39 4.70
N ARG A 141 4.99 21.10 5.57
CA ARG A 141 6.23 20.40 5.21
C ARG A 141 5.97 18.95 4.79
N VAL A 142 5.08 18.24 5.48
CA VAL A 142 4.68 16.87 5.10
C VAL A 142 4.01 16.86 3.72
N ALA A 143 3.05 17.75 3.49
CA ALA A 143 2.38 17.85 2.20
C ALA A 143 3.39 18.17 1.07
N ALA A 144 4.32 19.10 1.30
CA ALA A 144 5.37 19.41 0.33
C ALA A 144 6.30 18.22 0.02
N ALA A 145 6.68 17.44 1.05
CA ALA A 145 7.47 16.22 0.88
C ALA A 145 6.74 15.16 0.05
N VAL A 146 5.44 14.97 0.30
CA VAL A 146 4.59 14.01 -0.43
C VAL A 146 4.35 14.43 -1.88
N LEU A 147 4.22 15.74 -2.15
CA LEU A 147 3.99 16.29 -3.50
C LEU A 147 5.21 16.25 -4.42
N GLY A 148 6.36 15.73 -3.96
CA GLY A 148 7.56 15.65 -4.80
C GLY A 148 8.32 16.98 -4.89
N ARG A 149 8.31 17.77 -3.83
CA ARG A 149 9.22 18.91 -3.64
C ARG A 149 10.05 18.77 -2.36
N ALA A 150 10.63 17.60 -2.16
CA ALA A 150 11.92 17.50 -1.50
C ALA A 150 12.99 17.54 -2.60
N GLU A 151 13.12 18.67 -3.28
CA GLU A 151 14.39 18.96 -3.94
C GLU A 151 15.45 18.97 -2.83
N ALA A 152 16.49 18.17 -3.01
CA ALA A 152 17.67 18.08 -2.17
C ALA A 152 17.44 17.33 -0.82
N GLU A 153 18.20 16.28 -0.52
CA GLU A 153 19.65 16.44 -0.35
C GLU A 153 19.94 17.68 0.51
N THR A 154 19.50 17.68 1.77
CA THR A 154 20.14 18.54 2.75
C THR A 154 20.73 17.67 3.86
N ALA A 155 22.06 17.64 3.84
CA ALA A 155 23.00 17.14 4.83
C ALA A 155 23.37 15.65 4.76
N GLY A 156 24.25 15.31 3.82
CA GLY A 156 25.39 14.47 4.22
C GLY A 156 26.34 15.24 5.16
N PRO A 157 27.14 14.54 5.98
CA PRO A 157 28.48 14.99 6.30
C PRO A 157 29.53 14.09 5.61
N ALA A 158 30.40 14.76 4.85
CA ALA A 158 31.77 14.41 4.44
C ALA A 158 32.01 13.25 3.42
N PRO A 159 32.78 13.53 2.34
CA PRO A 159 33.32 12.50 1.45
C PRO A 159 34.54 11.85 2.10
N ALA A 160 34.59 10.52 2.13
CA ALA A 160 35.86 9.81 2.20
C ALA A 160 36.48 9.81 0.78
N PRO A 161 37.71 10.32 0.57
CA PRO A 161 38.36 10.20 -0.71
C PRO A 161 38.94 8.80 -0.84
N ALA A 162 38.33 7.96 -1.67
CA ALA A 162 39.00 6.80 -2.22
C ALA A 162 38.45 6.52 -3.63
N ALA A 163 39.26 6.90 -4.61
CA ALA A 163 39.10 6.54 -6.00
C ALA A 163 38.97 5.01 -6.17
N ALA A 164 38.01 4.55 -6.98
CA ALA A 164 38.20 3.46 -7.95
C ALA A 164 36.90 3.17 -8.72
N ALA A 165 37.00 3.30 -10.04
CA ALA A 165 36.30 2.54 -11.09
C ALA A 165 34.78 2.32 -10.98
N VAL A 166 34.04 3.01 -11.85
CA VAL A 166 32.72 2.61 -12.32
C VAL A 166 32.84 1.25 -13.01
N ALA A 167 32.62 0.17 -12.26
CA ALA A 167 32.34 -1.14 -12.83
C ALA A 167 30.90 -1.12 -13.32
N ALA A 168 30.72 -1.32 -14.63
CA ALA A 168 29.43 -1.45 -15.27
C ALA A 168 28.54 -2.45 -14.51
N ALA A 169 27.39 -1.97 -14.04
CA ALA A 169 26.40 -2.83 -13.42
C ALA A 169 26.04 -3.98 -14.38
N PRO A 170 25.95 -5.23 -13.89
CA PRO A 170 25.61 -6.37 -14.74
C PRO A 170 24.24 -6.17 -15.39
N PRO A 171 24.04 -6.63 -16.64
CA PRO A 171 22.77 -6.50 -17.33
C PRO A 171 21.66 -7.19 -16.54
N ALA A 172 20.54 -6.50 -16.34
CA ALA A 172 19.38 -7.04 -15.65
C ALA A 172 18.92 -8.36 -16.33
N PRO A 173 18.58 -9.40 -15.56
CA PRO A 173 18.17 -10.68 -16.13
C PRO A 173 16.89 -10.53 -16.96
N SER A 174 16.92 -11.05 -18.18
CA SER A 174 15.76 -11.04 -19.08
C SER A 174 14.84 -12.20 -18.73
N VAL A 175 13.53 -12.02 -18.89
CA VAL A 175 12.52 -13.03 -18.52
C VAL A 175 11.57 -13.29 -19.68
N VAL A 176 11.19 -14.54 -19.88
CA VAL A 176 10.21 -14.96 -20.87
C VAL A 176 9.07 -15.68 -20.17
N VAL A 177 7.86 -15.19 -20.41
CA VAL A 177 6.65 -15.88 -19.96
C VAL A 177 6.29 -16.92 -21.02
N ALA A 178 6.43 -18.19 -20.63
CA ALA A 178 6.03 -19.31 -21.45
C ALA A 178 4.50 -19.46 -21.48
N GLU A 179 4.03 -20.50 -22.16
CA GLU A 179 2.62 -20.82 -22.22
C GLU A 179 2.07 -21.18 -20.83
N VAL A 180 0.89 -20.63 -20.49
CA VAL A 180 0.12 -20.99 -19.29
C VAL A 180 -0.87 -22.08 -19.69
N LYS A 181 -0.98 -23.15 -18.89
CA LYS A 181 -1.87 -24.28 -19.17
C LYS A 181 -2.98 -24.40 -18.14
N GLY A 182 -4.16 -24.82 -18.58
CA GLY A 182 -5.27 -25.24 -17.71
C GLY A 182 -6.28 -24.16 -17.34
N ALA A 183 -6.17 -22.93 -17.87
CA ALA A 183 -7.23 -21.94 -17.76
C ALA A 183 -8.32 -22.18 -18.83
N PRO A 184 -9.61 -21.97 -18.49
CA PRO A 184 -10.72 -22.12 -19.42
C PRO A 184 -10.77 -20.96 -20.42
N GLY A 185 -11.29 -21.23 -21.62
CA GLY A 185 -11.47 -20.22 -22.67
C GLY A 185 -10.16 -19.55 -23.08
N ASP A 186 -10.14 -18.22 -23.05
CA ASP A 186 -9.00 -17.35 -23.37
C ASP A 186 -8.07 -17.08 -22.16
N GLY A 187 -8.37 -17.69 -21.00
CA GLY A 187 -7.67 -17.44 -19.75
C GLY A 187 -6.16 -17.67 -19.81
N ASN A 188 -5.68 -18.59 -20.64
CA ASN A 188 -4.24 -18.86 -20.78
C ASN A 188 -3.49 -17.66 -21.38
N SER A 189 -4.04 -17.08 -22.45
CA SER A 189 -3.47 -15.90 -23.13
C SER A 189 -3.60 -14.64 -22.29
N ALA A 190 -4.74 -14.49 -21.60
CA ALA A 190 -4.98 -13.38 -20.68
C ALA A 190 -4.02 -13.42 -19.48
N LEU A 191 -3.82 -14.60 -18.87
CA LEU A 191 -2.86 -14.79 -17.77
C LEU A 191 -1.42 -14.58 -18.22
N ARG A 192 -1.04 -15.11 -19.38
CA ARG A 192 0.30 -14.88 -19.94
C ARG A 192 0.56 -13.39 -20.15
N SER A 193 -0.40 -12.66 -20.71
CA SER A 193 -0.28 -11.22 -20.96
C SER A 193 -0.30 -10.40 -19.66
N ALA A 194 -1.12 -10.79 -18.69
CA ALA A 194 -1.15 -10.17 -17.37
C ALA A 194 0.18 -10.39 -16.62
N LEU A 195 0.73 -11.61 -16.67
CA LEU A 195 2.01 -11.92 -16.06
C LEU A 195 3.17 -11.22 -16.77
N GLY A 196 3.18 -11.22 -18.11
CA GLY A 196 4.18 -10.48 -18.88
C GLY A 196 4.14 -8.99 -18.57
N ARG A 197 2.95 -8.40 -18.46
CA ARG A 197 2.80 -7.01 -17.99
C ARG A 197 3.32 -6.84 -16.58
N ALA A 198 2.96 -7.71 -15.63
CA ALA A 198 3.40 -7.63 -14.23
C ALA A 198 4.93 -7.76 -14.06
N LEU A 199 5.58 -8.59 -14.87
CA LEU A 199 7.04 -8.75 -14.90
C LEU A 199 7.74 -7.54 -15.54
N ALA A 200 7.21 -7.05 -16.66
CA ALA A 200 7.73 -5.85 -17.33
C ALA A 200 7.60 -4.62 -16.43
N VAL A 201 6.46 -4.55 -15.75
CA VAL A 201 6.21 -3.69 -14.61
C VAL A 201 7.37 -3.86 -13.64
N GLY A 202 7.61 -5.04 -13.06
CA GLY A 202 8.65 -5.28 -12.05
C GLY A 202 10.12 -5.01 -12.44
N GLY A 203 10.39 -4.34 -13.57
CA GLY A 203 11.72 -3.95 -14.02
C GLY A 203 12.46 -5.06 -14.77
N LEU A 204 11.80 -6.19 -15.02
CA LEU A 204 12.37 -7.30 -15.77
C LEU A 204 12.14 -7.06 -17.26
N ALA A 205 13.19 -7.24 -18.05
CA ALA A 205 13.08 -7.19 -19.51
C ALA A 205 12.28 -8.42 -19.99
N VAL A 206 10.98 -8.23 -20.25
CA VAL A 206 10.12 -9.31 -20.76
C VAL A 206 10.30 -9.45 -22.26
N LEU A 207 10.83 -10.59 -22.68
CA LEU A 207 11.07 -10.87 -24.09
C LEU A 207 9.95 -11.76 -24.65
N GLY A 208 9.59 -11.51 -25.90
CA GLY A 208 8.63 -12.35 -26.63
C GLY A 208 9.21 -13.71 -27.03
N LYS A 209 10.55 -13.86 -27.01
CA LYS A 209 11.27 -15.08 -27.39
C LYS A 209 12.38 -15.38 -26.37
N PRO A 210 12.61 -16.66 -26.02
CA PRO A 210 13.70 -17.06 -25.14
C PRO A 210 15.06 -16.71 -25.76
N LEU A 211 15.93 -16.14 -24.94
CA LEU A 211 17.36 -15.92 -25.24
C LEU A 211 18.19 -16.87 -24.36
N ALA A 212 19.46 -17.08 -24.74
CA ALA A 212 20.37 -17.99 -24.03
C ALA A 212 20.52 -17.69 -22.53
N ASN A 213 20.26 -16.44 -22.09
CA ASN A 213 20.40 -16.00 -20.70
C ASN A 213 19.06 -15.59 -20.07
N SER A 214 17.93 -15.98 -20.66
CA SER A 214 16.61 -15.59 -20.15
C SER A 214 16.02 -16.62 -19.18
N LEU A 215 15.46 -16.15 -18.07
CA LEU A 215 14.63 -16.97 -17.18
C LEU A 215 13.31 -17.29 -17.88
N THR A 216 12.81 -18.51 -17.72
CA THR A 216 11.53 -18.91 -18.31
C THR A 216 10.50 -19.16 -17.20
N VAL A 217 9.34 -18.51 -17.27
CA VAL A 217 8.26 -18.69 -16.29
C VAL A 217 7.13 -19.51 -16.91
N HIS A 218 6.81 -20.64 -16.29
CA HIS A 218 5.70 -21.51 -16.66
C HIS A 218 4.56 -21.39 -15.65
N GLY A 219 3.32 -21.39 -16.15
CA GLY A 219 2.12 -21.33 -15.33
C GLY A 219 1.22 -22.54 -15.53
N LYS A 220 0.71 -23.09 -14.42
CA LYS A 220 -0.31 -24.12 -14.43
C LYS A 220 -1.50 -23.69 -13.59
N VAL A 221 -2.67 -23.69 -14.20
CA VAL A 221 -3.95 -23.44 -13.55
C VAL A 221 -4.67 -24.78 -13.40
N THR A 222 -5.15 -25.05 -12.19
CA THR A 222 -5.96 -26.23 -11.89
C THR A 222 -7.28 -25.76 -11.30
N ILE A 223 -8.39 -26.14 -11.92
CA ILE A 223 -9.73 -25.82 -11.43
C ILE A 223 -10.35 -27.11 -10.91
N LYS A 224 -10.80 -27.09 -9.66
CA LYS A 224 -11.54 -28.18 -9.04
C LYS A 224 -12.87 -27.65 -8.51
N PRO A 225 -14.02 -28.25 -8.86
CA PRO A 225 -15.28 -27.86 -8.26
C PRO A 225 -15.22 -28.15 -6.76
N LEU A 226 -15.46 -27.11 -5.95
CA LEU A 226 -15.57 -27.23 -4.49
C LEU A 226 -17.03 -27.48 -4.08
N THR A 227 -17.97 -26.87 -4.81
CA THR A 227 -19.42 -27.11 -4.73
C THR A 227 -20.03 -26.96 -6.14
N PRO A 228 -21.32 -27.29 -6.36
CA PRO A 228 -21.98 -27.11 -7.67
C PRO A 228 -22.00 -25.67 -8.22
N GLN A 229 -21.68 -24.67 -7.38
CA GLN A 229 -21.69 -23.25 -7.74
C GLN A 229 -20.34 -22.56 -7.50
N VAL A 230 -19.34 -23.27 -6.96
CA VAL A 230 -18.07 -22.69 -6.55
C VAL A 230 -16.92 -23.55 -7.03
N ASP A 231 -16.06 -22.94 -7.83
CA ASP A 231 -14.81 -23.52 -8.27
C ASP A 231 -13.64 -23.07 -7.37
N HIS A 232 -12.79 -24.02 -7.01
CA HIS A 232 -11.49 -23.76 -6.41
C HIS A 232 -10.44 -23.72 -7.52
N VAL A 233 -9.83 -22.56 -7.70
CA VAL A 233 -8.77 -22.32 -8.68
C VAL A 233 -7.41 -22.29 -7.96
N THR A 234 -6.51 -23.17 -8.37
CA THR A 234 -5.12 -23.21 -7.89
C THR A 234 -4.18 -22.80 -9.03
N LEU A 235 -3.29 -21.84 -8.76
CA LEU A 235 -2.26 -21.42 -9.69
C LEU A 235 -0.89 -21.86 -9.15
N ALA A 236 -0.13 -22.57 -9.98
CA ALA A 236 1.24 -22.95 -9.72
C ALA A 236 2.15 -22.31 -10.76
N TRP A 237 3.25 -21.70 -10.31
CA TRP A 237 4.25 -21.06 -11.16
C TRP A 237 5.60 -21.74 -10.97
N GLU A 238 6.28 -22.02 -12.06
CA GLU A 238 7.61 -22.63 -12.08
C GLU A 238 8.54 -21.67 -12.84
N VAL A 239 9.64 -21.27 -12.20
CA VAL A 239 10.66 -20.40 -12.80
C VAL A 239 11.86 -21.28 -13.10
N ARG A 240 12.24 -21.38 -14.37
CA ARG A 240 13.40 -22.12 -14.82
C ARG A 240 14.52 -21.17 -15.17
N SER A 241 15.71 -21.51 -14.68
CA SER A 241 16.94 -20.85 -15.11
C SER A 241 17.25 -21.17 -16.58
N PRO A 242 18.07 -20.36 -17.28
CA PRO A 242 18.57 -20.72 -18.59
C PRO A 242 19.40 -22.02 -18.59
N ALA A 243 19.91 -22.44 -17.43
CA ALA A 243 20.62 -23.71 -17.25
C ALA A 243 19.67 -24.93 -17.16
N GLY A 244 18.35 -24.71 -17.01
CA GLY A 244 17.34 -25.76 -16.95
C GLY A 244 17.00 -26.26 -15.55
N ASP A 245 17.65 -25.73 -14.51
CA ASP A 245 17.36 -25.96 -13.09
C ASP A 245 16.28 -25.00 -12.54
#